data_AF-A0A081DD88-F1
#
_entry.id   AF-A0A081DD88-F1
#
_cell.length_a   1.000
_cell.length_b   1.000
_cell.length_c   1.000
_cell.angle_alpha   90.00
_cell.angle_beta   90.00
_cell.angle_gamma   90.00
#
_symmetry.space_group_name_H-M   'P 1'
#
loop_
_entity.id
_entity.type
_entity.pdbx_description
1 polymer ?
#
loop_
_entity_poly.entity_id
_entity_poly.type
_entity_poly.pdbx_seq_one_letter_code
_entity_poly.pdbx_strand_id
1 'polypeptide(L)'
;MSLKSKLHDLKEKYKGKKMAPAFNALHTFLYLPNEVTHNGTHIKAADDLKRTMNTVIMALVPCLIFGMYNAGYQHYLAQGMIESANGFLGASFWTIDNLLIGAWTILPLVAVSYGVGLAVEFLFAVIKGHEVEEGYLVTGMLVPLIVPVDIPLWMLAVAVIFGVVIGKEVFGGTGMNILNPALTIRAFLFFAYPTWMSGDKVWVHGAVERDQMIAAGQSNLDAISGETILGSYAQNSTVAYDYWDMFWD
;
A
#
# COMPACT_ATOMS: atom_id res chain seq x y z
N MET A 1 -34.45 -0.68 14.43
CA MET A 1 -33.17 -0.55 15.18
C MET A 1 -32.07 -0.23 14.19
N SER A 2 -31.44 0.94 14.33
CA SER A 2 -30.29 1.36 13.52
C SER A 2 -29.12 0.38 13.70
N LEU A 3 -28.30 0.18 12.66
CA LEU A 3 -27.06 -0.61 12.71
C LEU A 3 -26.20 -0.20 13.92
N LYS A 4 -26.17 1.08 14.27
CA LYS A 4 -25.48 1.64 15.44
C LYS A 4 -25.95 1.03 16.77
N SER A 5 -27.25 0.84 16.96
CA SER A 5 -27.79 0.26 18.20
C SER A 5 -27.48 -1.24 18.30
N LYS A 6 -27.59 -1.99 17.20
CA LYS A 6 -27.26 -3.43 17.19
C LYS A 6 -25.79 -3.68 17.52
N LEU A 7 -24.89 -2.83 17.02
CA LEU A 7 -23.46 -2.97 17.22
C LEU A 7 -23.03 -2.50 18.64
N HIS A 8 -23.74 -1.51 19.21
CA HIS A 8 -23.60 -1.11 20.61
C HIS A 8 -24.05 -2.22 21.58
N ASP A 9 -25.19 -2.86 21.33
CA ASP A 9 -25.68 -3.98 22.13
C ASP A 9 -24.71 -5.18 22.06
N LEU A 10 -24.08 -5.37 20.90
CA LEU A 10 -23.03 -6.38 20.72
C LEU A 10 -21.75 -6.03 21.51
N LYS A 11 -21.35 -4.76 21.52
CA LYS A 11 -20.23 -4.26 22.33
C LYS A 11 -20.48 -4.50 23.82
N GLU A 12 -21.68 -4.21 24.34
CA GLU A 12 -22.03 -4.50 25.73
C GLU A 12 -22.05 -5.99 26.03
N LYS A 13 -22.56 -6.82 25.12
CA LYS A 13 -22.64 -8.28 25.28
C LYS A 13 -21.27 -8.98 25.36
N TYR A 14 -20.24 -8.40 24.73
CA TYR A 14 -18.88 -8.94 24.75
C TYR A 14 -17.94 -8.21 25.71
N LYS A 15 -18.44 -7.22 26.47
CA LYS A 15 -17.68 -6.49 27.50
C LYS A 15 -17.08 -7.48 28.51
N GLY A 16 -15.75 -7.53 28.61
CA GLY A 16 -15.01 -8.41 29.52
C GLY A 16 -14.58 -9.78 28.97
N LYS A 17 -14.88 -10.11 27.71
CA LYS A 17 -14.32 -11.30 27.03
C LYS A 17 -13.02 -10.95 26.30
N LYS A 18 -12.14 -11.93 26.04
CA LYS A 18 -10.89 -11.71 25.27
C LYS A 18 -11.11 -11.07 23.89
N MET A 19 -12.31 -11.20 23.31
CA MET A 19 -12.70 -10.60 22.03
C MET A 19 -13.33 -9.19 22.15
N ALA A 20 -13.47 -8.65 23.37
CA ALA A 20 -14.01 -7.30 23.60
C ALA A 20 -13.26 -6.21 22.83
N PRO A 21 -11.90 -6.23 22.74
CA PRO A 21 -11.17 -5.21 21.98
C PRO A 21 -11.50 -5.25 20.48
N ALA A 22 -11.69 -6.43 19.90
CA ALA A 22 -12.03 -6.59 18.48
C ALA A 22 -13.44 -6.06 18.14
N PHE A 23 -14.43 -6.28 19.02
CA PHE A 23 -15.77 -5.72 18.83
C PHE A 23 -15.81 -4.21 19.07
N ASN A 24 -15.05 -3.72 20.04
CA ASN A 24 -14.95 -2.29 20.30
C ASN A 24 -14.29 -1.56 19.12
N ALA A 25 -13.23 -2.14 18.56
CA ALA A 25 -12.57 -1.67 17.35
C ALA A 25 -13.48 -1.61 16.13
N LEU A 26 -14.28 -2.66 15.87
CA LEU A 26 -15.27 -2.65 14.77
C LEU A 26 -16.37 -1.60 14.97
N HIS A 27 -16.82 -1.39 16.21
CA HIS A 27 -17.80 -0.36 16.55
C HIS A 27 -17.23 1.04 16.38
N THR A 28 -16.04 1.29 16.94
CA THR A 28 -15.34 2.56 16.81
C THR A 28 -15.00 2.83 15.35
N PHE A 29 -14.55 1.84 14.57
CA PHE A 29 -14.25 1.97 13.15
C PHE A 29 -15.44 2.56 12.36
N LEU A 30 -16.64 1.99 12.54
CA LEU A 30 -17.86 2.45 11.84
C LEU A 30 -18.52 3.68 12.47
N TYR A 31 -18.36 3.92 13.78
CA TYR A 31 -19.08 4.95 14.51
C TYR A 31 -18.19 5.73 15.48
N LEU A 32 -18.36 7.06 15.51
CA LEU A 32 -17.69 7.93 16.49
C LEU A 32 -18.10 7.54 17.93
N PRO A 33 -17.16 7.46 18.89
CA PRO A 33 -17.48 7.32 20.31
C PRO A 33 -18.36 8.50 20.74
N ASN A 34 -19.43 8.21 21.49
CA ASN A 34 -20.36 9.24 21.97
C ASN A 34 -20.00 9.73 23.39
N GLU A 35 -18.71 9.62 23.75
CA GLU A 35 -18.19 9.99 25.06
C GLU A 35 -17.69 11.43 25.02
N VAL A 36 -18.16 12.27 25.94
CA VAL A 36 -17.68 13.64 26.10
C VAL A 36 -16.80 13.73 27.33
N THR A 37 -15.81 14.63 27.33
CA THR A 37 -14.95 14.84 28.49
C THR A 37 -15.75 15.44 29.65
N HIS A 38 -15.95 14.66 30.72
CA HIS A 38 -16.74 15.06 31.88
C HIS A 38 -15.94 15.83 32.94
N ASN A 39 -14.61 15.76 32.93
CA ASN A 39 -13.72 16.42 33.89
C ASN A 39 -12.99 17.65 33.28
N GLY A 40 -12.62 18.61 34.13
CA GLY A 40 -11.85 19.79 33.74
C GLY A 40 -10.39 19.43 33.42
N THR A 41 -10.01 19.51 32.15
CA THR A 41 -8.61 19.41 31.71
C THR A 41 -8.00 20.81 31.56
N HIS A 42 -6.68 20.92 31.80
CA HIS A 42 -5.94 22.20 31.75
C HIS A 42 -5.97 22.85 30.36
N ILE A 43 -6.02 22.04 29.30
CA ILE A 43 -6.18 22.45 27.90
C ILE A 43 -7.19 21.50 27.26
N LYS A 44 -8.21 22.04 26.59
CA LYS A 44 -9.11 21.27 25.73
C LYS A 44 -8.67 21.46 24.30
N ALA A 45 -7.98 20.48 23.75
CA ALA A 45 -7.63 20.48 22.35
C ALA A 45 -8.76 19.79 21.56
N ALA A 46 -9.05 20.33 20.38
CA ALA A 46 -10.10 19.81 19.50
C ALA A 46 -9.55 18.74 18.54
N ASP A 47 -8.30 18.33 18.68
CA ASP A 47 -7.66 17.30 17.85
C ASP A 47 -8.05 15.91 18.36
N ASP A 48 -8.86 15.24 17.56
CA ASP A 48 -9.15 13.83 17.73
C ASP A 48 -8.24 13.04 16.78
N LEU A 49 -7.52 12.05 17.32
CA LEU A 49 -6.63 11.16 16.58
C LEU A 49 -7.36 10.44 15.43
N LYS A 50 -8.66 10.19 15.58
CA LYS A 50 -9.52 9.67 14.51
C LYS A 50 -9.77 10.69 13.41
N ARG A 51 -9.99 11.96 13.78
CA ARG A 51 -10.22 13.04 12.80
C ARG A 51 -8.97 13.30 11.99
N THR A 52 -7.81 13.40 12.64
CA THR A 52 -6.55 13.64 11.95
C THR A 52 -6.23 12.51 10.97
N MET A 53 -6.43 11.25 11.35
CA MET A 53 -6.21 10.11 10.44
C MET A 53 -7.17 10.08 9.26
N ASN A 54 -8.44 10.36 9.46
CA ASN A 54 -9.39 10.41 8.34
C ASN A 54 -9.09 11.57 7.38
N THR A 55 -8.61 12.72 7.87
CA THR A 55 -8.14 13.80 7.00
C THR A 55 -6.95 13.36 6.15
N VAL A 56 -6.01 12.60 6.71
CA VAL A 56 -4.88 12.05 5.95
C VAL A 56 -5.36 11.06 4.89
N ILE A 57 -6.27 10.13 5.23
CA ILE A 57 -6.84 9.18 4.25
C ILE A 57 -7.53 9.94 3.11
N MET A 58 -8.32 10.97 3.43
CA MET A 58 -9.00 11.80 2.44
C MET A 58 -8.01 12.54 1.52
N ALA A 59 -6.85 12.95 2.05
CA ALA A 59 -5.79 13.56 1.26
C ALA A 59 -5.03 12.54 0.37
N LEU A 60 -5.00 11.26 0.75
CA LEU A 60 -4.38 10.19 -0.03
C LEU A 60 -5.28 9.68 -1.17
N VAL A 61 -6.60 9.85 -1.09
CA VAL A 61 -7.54 9.43 -2.14
C VAL A 61 -7.21 10.06 -3.50
N PRO A 62 -6.99 11.39 -3.63
CA PRO A 62 -6.55 11.99 -4.89
C PRO A 62 -5.24 11.42 -5.42
N CYS A 63 -4.27 11.16 -4.53
CA CYS A 63 -2.99 10.56 -4.91
C CYS A 63 -3.17 9.13 -5.42
N LEU A 64 -4.07 8.36 -4.81
CA LEU A 64 -4.39 7.00 -5.24
C LEU A 64 -5.05 7.01 -6.62
N ILE A 65 -6.03 7.88 -6.86
CA ILE A 65 -6.69 8.02 -8.15
C ILE A 65 -5.68 8.41 -9.23
N PHE A 66 -4.83 9.40 -8.97
CA PHE A 66 -3.76 9.78 -9.87
C PHE A 66 -2.79 8.61 -10.13
N GLY A 67 -2.44 7.85 -9.10
CA GLY A 67 -1.63 6.63 -9.22
C GLY A 67 -2.26 5.59 -10.14
N MET A 68 -3.58 5.39 -10.07
CA MET A 68 -4.32 4.50 -10.98
C MET A 68 -4.23 4.99 -12.43
N TYR A 69 -4.53 6.27 -12.69
CA TYR A 69 -4.37 6.83 -14.04
C TYR A 69 -2.95 6.68 -14.57
N ASN A 70 -1.94 6.94 -13.74
CA ASN A 70 -0.54 6.82 -14.13
C ASN A 70 -0.15 5.36 -14.43
N ALA A 71 -0.57 4.40 -13.59
CA ALA A 71 -0.28 2.98 -13.82
C ALA A 71 -0.86 2.47 -15.14
N GLY A 72 -2.11 2.83 -15.46
CA GLY A 72 -2.72 2.48 -16.75
C GLY A 72 -2.10 3.23 -17.93
N TYR A 73 -1.83 4.52 -17.78
CA TYR A 73 -1.16 5.32 -18.82
C TYR A 73 0.19 4.71 -19.23
N GLN A 74 1.02 4.33 -18.24
CA GLN A 74 2.30 3.69 -18.52
C GLN A 74 2.13 2.32 -19.20
N HIS A 75 1.10 1.55 -18.83
CA HIS A 75 0.77 0.28 -19.49
C HIS A 75 0.45 0.45 -20.97
N TYR A 76 -0.47 1.37 -21.30
CA TYR A 76 -0.88 1.61 -22.68
C TYR A 76 0.21 2.29 -23.53
N LEU A 77 1.00 3.19 -22.92
CA LEU A 77 2.16 3.80 -23.57
C LEU A 77 3.22 2.76 -23.92
N ALA A 78 3.50 1.83 -23.01
CA ALA A 78 4.46 0.75 -23.25
C ALA A 78 3.97 -0.31 -24.26
N GLN A 79 2.66 -0.34 -24.54
CA GLN A 79 2.05 -1.16 -25.60
C GLN A 79 1.97 -0.42 -26.94
N GLY A 80 2.38 0.84 -27.01
CA GLY A 80 2.31 1.65 -28.23
C GLY A 80 0.89 1.99 -28.68
N MET A 81 -0.11 1.80 -27.82
CA MET A 81 -1.51 2.08 -28.12
C MET A 81 -1.90 3.56 -27.95
N ILE A 82 -1.07 4.33 -27.24
CA ILE A 82 -1.32 5.74 -26.93
C ILE A 82 -0.04 6.55 -27.18
N GLU A 83 -0.17 7.73 -27.78
CA GLU A 83 0.92 8.70 -27.92
C GLU A 83 1.15 9.48 -26.61
N SER A 84 2.40 9.90 -26.37
CA SER A 84 2.78 10.63 -25.17
C SER A 84 1.89 11.87 -24.96
N ALA A 85 1.28 11.99 -23.78
CA ALA A 85 0.41 13.10 -23.44
C ALA A 85 1.16 14.44 -23.46
N ASN A 86 0.62 15.41 -24.20
CA ASN A 86 1.12 16.78 -24.23
C ASN A 86 0.62 17.56 -22.99
N GLY A 87 1.33 17.41 -21.88
CA GLY A 87 1.06 18.11 -20.62
C GLY A 87 0.10 17.41 -19.66
N PHE A 88 -0.05 17.97 -18.45
CA PHE A 88 -0.82 17.34 -17.35
C PHE A 88 -2.30 17.10 -17.66
N LEU A 89 -2.93 17.95 -18.48
CA LEU A 89 -4.34 17.82 -18.89
C LEU A 89 -4.48 17.16 -20.28
N GLY A 90 -3.47 16.42 -20.74
CA GLY A 90 -3.54 15.70 -22.00
C GLY A 90 -4.70 14.71 -22.03
N ALA A 91 -5.49 14.75 -23.12
CA ALA A 91 -6.66 13.88 -23.28
C ALA A 91 -6.29 12.38 -23.27
N SER A 92 -5.05 12.03 -23.66
CA SER A 92 -4.53 10.67 -23.62
C SER A 92 -4.21 10.15 -22.21
N PHE A 93 -4.00 11.05 -21.24
CA PHE A 93 -3.75 10.66 -19.85
C PHE A 93 -5.07 10.38 -19.10
N TRP A 94 -6.06 11.27 -19.25
CA TRP A 94 -7.35 11.21 -18.55
C TRP A 94 -8.39 10.34 -19.25
N THR A 95 -8.03 9.12 -19.65
CA THR A 95 -8.95 8.16 -20.26
C THR A 95 -9.50 7.16 -19.23
N ILE A 96 -10.73 6.72 -19.43
CA ILE A 96 -11.38 5.73 -18.56
C ILE A 96 -10.64 4.38 -18.65
N ASP A 97 -10.08 4.06 -19.82
CA ASP A 97 -9.32 2.84 -20.04
C ASP A 97 -8.05 2.79 -19.18
N ASN A 98 -7.30 3.90 -19.11
CA ASN A 98 -6.15 4.03 -18.22
C ASN A 98 -6.58 3.82 -16.75
N LEU A 99 -7.70 4.41 -16.34
CA LEU A 99 -8.22 4.24 -14.98
C LEU A 99 -8.60 2.79 -14.69
N LEU A 100 -9.24 2.08 -15.63
CA LEU A 100 -9.70 0.70 -15.44
C LEU A 100 -8.54 -0.27 -15.23
N ILE A 101 -7.50 -0.17 -16.06
CA ILE A 101 -6.28 -0.98 -15.90
C ILE A 101 -5.54 -0.62 -14.60
N GLY A 102 -5.40 0.68 -14.30
CA GLY A 102 -4.82 1.14 -13.05
C GLY A 102 -5.58 0.68 -11.80
N ALA A 103 -6.91 0.68 -11.87
CA ALA A 103 -7.75 0.21 -10.78
C ALA A 103 -7.61 -1.30 -10.58
N TRP A 104 -7.61 -2.08 -11.67
CA TRP A 104 -7.44 -3.53 -11.60
C TRP A 104 -6.10 -3.96 -11.01
N THR A 105 -5.06 -3.15 -11.19
CA THR A 105 -3.70 -3.42 -10.68
C THR A 105 -3.51 -2.96 -9.24
N ILE A 106 -3.97 -1.75 -8.90
CA ILE A 106 -3.70 -1.14 -7.59
C ILE A 106 -4.72 -1.60 -6.53
N LEU A 107 -6.00 -1.81 -6.87
CA LEU A 107 -7.00 -2.20 -5.87
C LEU A 107 -6.69 -3.53 -5.16
N PRO A 108 -6.19 -4.58 -5.83
CA PRO A 108 -5.75 -5.79 -5.13
C PRO A 108 -4.61 -5.53 -4.13
N LEU A 109 -3.64 -4.67 -4.46
CA LEU A 109 -2.56 -4.29 -3.55
C LEU A 109 -3.12 -3.60 -2.29
N VAL A 110 -4.05 -2.67 -2.48
CA VAL A 110 -4.76 -1.99 -1.39
C VAL A 110 -5.51 -3.01 -0.53
N ALA A 111 -6.30 -3.89 -1.14
CA ALA A 111 -7.08 -4.89 -0.42
C ALA A 111 -6.20 -5.84 0.41
N VAL A 112 -5.08 -6.31 -0.15
CA VAL A 112 -4.13 -7.19 0.55
C VAL A 112 -3.42 -6.44 1.68
N SER A 113 -2.94 -5.22 1.44
CA SER A 113 -2.29 -4.38 2.45
C SER A 113 -3.20 -4.12 3.65
N TYR A 114 -4.45 -3.72 3.41
CA TYR A 114 -5.44 -3.52 4.47
C TYR A 114 -5.82 -4.83 5.15
N GLY A 115 -6.19 -5.85 4.38
CA GLY A 115 -6.68 -7.12 4.91
C GLY A 115 -5.68 -7.81 5.81
N VAL A 116 -4.43 -7.93 5.35
CA VAL A 116 -3.37 -8.62 6.09
C VAL A 116 -2.92 -7.81 7.30
N GLY A 117 -2.66 -6.51 7.12
CA GLY A 117 -2.13 -5.71 8.22
C GLY A 117 -3.16 -5.44 9.32
N LEU A 118 -4.44 -5.21 8.97
CA LEU A 118 -5.50 -5.13 9.97
C LEU A 118 -5.66 -6.47 10.69
N ALA A 119 -5.63 -7.60 9.97
CA ALA A 119 -5.75 -8.92 10.60
C ALA A 119 -4.63 -9.18 11.63
N VAL A 120 -3.39 -8.80 11.30
CA VAL A 120 -2.25 -8.88 12.23
C VAL A 120 -2.47 -7.96 13.43
N GLU A 121 -2.88 -6.71 13.21
CA GLU A 121 -3.15 -5.78 14.31
C GLU A 121 -4.26 -6.27 15.23
N PHE A 122 -5.37 -6.78 14.68
CA PHE A 122 -6.45 -7.39 15.46
C PHE A 122 -5.95 -8.55 16.31
N LEU A 123 -5.08 -9.40 15.75
CA LEU A 123 -4.48 -10.51 16.48
C LEU A 123 -3.64 -10.02 17.66
N PHE A 124 -2.79 -9.02 17.46
CA PHE A 124 -1.93 -8.48 18.52
C PHE A 124 -2.72 -7.70 19.59
N ALA A 125 -3.76 -6.96 19.19
CA ALA A 125 -4.67 -6.30 20.12
C ALA A 125 -5.39 -7.29 21.05
N VAL A 126 -5.79 -8.46 20.52
CA VAL A 126 -6.39 -9.54 21.33
C VAL A 126 -5.36 -10.17 22.28
N ILE A 127 -4.10 -10.33 21.84
CA ILE A 127 -3.02 -10.91 22.67
C ILE A 127 -2.65 -9.97 23.82
N LYS A 128 -2.50 -8.68 23.54
CA LYS A 128 -2.04 -7.67 24.50
C LYS A 128 -3.19 -7.02 25.29
N GLY A 129 -4.43 -7.18 24.86
CA GLY A 129 -5.61 -6.65 25.53
C GLY A 129 -5.79 -5.14 25.42
N HIS A 130 -5.17 -4.47 24.43
CA HIS A 130 -5.40 -3.05 24.14
C HIS A 130 -6.45 -2.87 23.03
N GLU A 131 -7.01 -1.66 22.93
CA GLU A 131 -7.92 -1.33 21.84
C GLU A 131 -7.16 -1.25 20.50
N VAL A 132 -7.85 -1.56 19.40
CA VAL A 132 -7.27 -1.43 18.06
C VAL A 132 -7.27 0.05 17.71
N GLU A 133 -6.09 0.54 17.37
CA GLU A 133 -5.89 1.93 17.02
C GLU A 133 -6.02 2.11 15.50
N GLU A 134 -6.61 3.22 15.06
CA GLU A 134 -6.84 3.47 13.63
C GLU A 134 -5.53 3.76 12.86
N GLY A 135 -4.38 3.79 13.55
CA GLY A 135 -3.04 4.12 13.04
C GLY A 135 -2.63 3.34 11.78
N TYR A 136 -3.07 2.09 11.66
CA TYR A 136 -2.74 1.29 10.49
C TYR A 136 -3.55 1.66 9.26
N LEU A 137 -4.72 2.31 9.39
CA LEU A 137 -5.52 2.67 8.22
C LEU A 137 -4.76 3.59 7.25
N VAL A 138 -3.92 4.47 7.78
CA VAL A 138 -3.04 5.31 6.96
C VAL A 138 -1.89 4.49 6.36
N THR A 139 -1.27 3.63 7.15
CA THR A 139 -0.17 2.76 6.70
C THR A 139 -0.62 1.84 5.57
N GLY A 140 -1.80 1.22 5.71
CA GLY A 140 -2.41 0.33 4.72
C GLY A 140 -2.64 1.00 3.38
N MET A 141 -2.93 2.31 3.35
CA MET A 141 -3.06 3.09 2.12
C MET A 141 -1.72 3.53 1.52
N LEU A 142 -0.75 3.85 2.37
CA LEU A 142 0.57 4.29 1.93
C LEU A 142 1.38 3.16 1.28
N VAL A 143 1.26 1.92 1.79
CA VAL A 143 2.03 0.77 1.30
C VAL A 143 1.86 0.54 -0.21
N PRO A 144 0.63 0.43 -0.77
CA PRO A 144 0.42 0.32 -2.23
C PRO A 144 1.01 1.47 -3.06
N LEU A 145 1.12 2.67 -2.47
CA LEU A 145 1.66 3.85 -3.16
C LEU A 145 3.19 3.90 -3.20
N ILE A 146 3.86 3.08 -2.38
CA ILE A 146 5.33 3.08 -2.26
C ILE A 146 5.97 1.78 -2.75
N VAL A 147 5.19 0.86 -3.31
CA VAL A 147 5.66 -0.42 -3.86
C VAL A 147 5.38 -0.49 -5.37
N PRO A 148 6.11 -1.32 -6.13
CA PRO A 148 5.83 -1.56 -7.54
C PRO A 148 4.42 -2.14 -7.76
N VAL A 149 3.78 -1.75 -8.85
CA VAL A 149 2.40 -2.18 -9.18
C VAL A 149 2.28 -3.66 -9.54
N ASP A 150 3.37 -4.28 -10.00
CA ASP A 150 3.41 -5.69 -10.42
C ASP A 150 3.89 -6.64 -9.31
N ILE A 151 4.10 -6.15 -8.08
CA ILE A 151 4.59 -7.00 -7.01
C ILE A 151 3.59 -8.14 -6.71
N PRO A 152 4.05 -9.40 -6.59
CA PRO A 152 3.16 -10.50 -6.26
C PRO A 152 2.43 -10.28 -4.92
N LEU A 153 1.12 -10.51 -4.89
CA LEU A 153 0.27 -10.24 -3.72
C LEU A 153 0.73 -10.97 -2.45
N TRP A 154 1.26 -12.19 -2.58
CA TRP A 154 1.79 -12.95 -1.44
C TRP A 154 3.06 -12.31 -0.85
N MET A 155 3.90 -11.72 -1.70
CA MET A 155 5.13 -11.06 -1.29
C MET A 155 4.82 -9.79 -0.51
N LEU A 156 3.84 -9.03 -1.00
CA LEU A 156 3.28 -7.89 -0.28
C LEU A 156 2.71 -8.33 1.08
N ALA A 157 1.94 -9.42 1.13
CA ALA A 157 1.36 -9.92 2.37
C ALA A 157 2.43 -10.27 3.41
N VAL A 158 3.49 -10.99 3.03
CA VAL A 158 4.59 -11.34 3.94
C VAL A 158 5.31 -10.08 4.44
N ALA A 159 5.56 -9.12 3.54
CA ALA A 159 6.21 -7.86 3.91
C ALA A 159 5.37 -7.02 4.87
N VAL A 160 4.06 -6.96 4.66
CA VAL A 160 3.10 -6.30 5.55
C VAL A 160 3.12 -6.96 6.93
N ILE A 161 3.07 -8.29 7.01
CA ILE A 161 3.16 -9.01 8.29
C ILE A 161 4.46 -8.64 8.99
N PHE A 162 5.60 -8.71 8.31
CA PHE A 162 6.89 -8.39 8.89
C PHE A 162 6.93 -6.94 9.41
N GLY A 163 6.54 -5.97 8.58
CA GLY A 163 6.63 -4.56 8.92
C GLY A 163 5.63 -4.12 9.99
N VAL A 164 4.44 -4.72 10.06
CA VAL A 164 3.49 -4.47 11.15
C VAL A 164 3.99 -5.09 12.45
N VAL A 165 4.43 -6.35 12.42
CA VAL A 165 4.89 -7.03 13.63
C VAL A 165 6.14 -6.35 14.19
N ILE A 166 7.18 -6.19 13.37
CA ILE A 166 8.48 -5.66 13.80
C ILE A 166 8.46 -4.13 13.92
N GLY A 167 7.85 -3.43 12.95
CA GLY A 167 7.89 -1.98 12.89
C GLY A 167 6.88 -1.28 13.80
N LYS A 168 5.80 -1.94 14.20
CA LYS A 168 4.74 -1.36 15.04
C LYS A 168 4.49 -2.16 16.32
N GLU A 169 4.19 -3.45 16.20
CA GLU A 169 3.71 -4.22 17.34
C GLU A 169 4.79 -4.56 18.37
N VAL A 170 6.03 -4.84 17.98
CA VAL A 170 7.13 -5.10 18.92
C VAL A 170 7.39 -3.91 19.84
N PHE A 171 7.15 -2.69 19.38
CA PHE A 171 7.34 -1.46 20.15
C PHE A 171 6.12 -1.03 20.96
N GLY A 172 5.06 -1.84 20.97
CA GLY A 172 3.86 -1.60 21.78
C GLY A 172 2.66 -1.07 21.02
N GLY A 173 2.75 -0.82 19.71
CA GLY A 173 1.62 -0.40 18.88
C GLY A 173 1.61 1.11 18.56
N THR A 174 0.44 1.61 18.13
CA THR A 174 0.29 2.99 17.64
C THR A 174 0.71 4.04 18.68
N GLY A 175 1.56 4.99 18.27
CA GLY A 175 2.07 6.06 19.13
C GLY A 175 3.42 5.77 19.80
N MET A 176 3.88 4.51 19.82
CA MET A 176 5.19 4.11 20.35
C MET A 176 6.17 3.65 19.24
N ASN A 177 5.78 3.81 17.98
CA ASN A 177 6.59 3.40 16.83
C ASN A 177 7.87 4.24 16.74
N ILE A 178 9.03 3.59 16.90
CA ILE A 178 10.35 4.23 16.67
C ILE A 178 10.58 4.44 15.17
N LEU A 179 10.08 3.52 14.35
CA LEU A 179 10.25 3.50 12.89
C LEU A 179 8.89 3.68 12.20
N ASN A 180 8.90 4.27 11.00
CA ASN A 180 7.69 4.34 10.19
C ASN A 180 7.33 2.94 9.66
N PRO A 181 6.18 2.35 10.03
CA PRO A 181 5.83 1.00 9.62
C PRO A 181 5.74 0.82 8.10
N ALA A 182 5.23 1.82 7.36
CA ALA A 182 5.15 1.76 5.90
C ALA A 182 6.55 1.69 5.26
N LEU A 183 7.49 2.50 5.76
CA LEU A 183 8.87 2.47 5.27
C LEU A 183 9.60 1.18 5.68
N THR A 184 9.29 0.62 6.85
CA THR A 184 9.83 -0.68 7.26
C THR A 184 9.38 -1.81 6.34
N ILE A 185 8.11 -1.79 5.89
CA ILE A 185 7.60 -2.74 4.88
C ILE A 185 8.38 -2.59 3.57
N ARG A 186 8.57 -1.35 3.08
CA ARG A 186 9.33 -1.09 1.86
C ARG A 186 10.79 -1.49 1.97
N ALA A 187 11.43 -1.22 3.11
CA ALA A 187 12.82 -1.61 3.35
C ALA A 187 12.97 -3.14 3.38
N PHE A 188 12.03 -3.85 4.00
CA PHE A 188 12.01 -5.31 3.96
C PHE A 188 11.89 -5.83 2.53
N LEU A 189 10.96 -5.29 1.73
CA LEU A 189 10.83 -5.66 0.32
C LEU A 189 12.11 -5.37 -0.47
N PHE A 190 12.77 -4.24 -0.21
CA PHE A 190 13.99 -3.84 -0.88
C PHE A 190 15.14 -4.82 -0.66
N PHE A 191 15.35 -5.29 0.57
CA PHE A 191 16.44 -6.21 0.90
C PHE A 191 16.08 -7.69 0.66
N ALA A 192 14.83 -8.08 0.89
CA ALA A 192 14.41 -9.47 0.72
C ALA A 192 14.13 -9.82 -0.74
N TYR A 193 13.65 -8.86 -1.54
CA TYR A 193 13.21 -9.08 -2.92
C TYR A 193 13.72 -7.95 -3.85
N PRO A 194 15.05 -7.79 -3.98
CA PRO A 194 15.65 -6.71 -4.76
C PRO A 194 15.28 -6.78 -6.24
N THR A 195 15.01 -7.96 -6.80
CA THR A 195 14.59 -8.13 -8.20
C THR A 195 13.22 -7.52 -8.51
N TRP A 196 12.35 -7.35 -7.52
CA TRP A 196 11.06 -6.67 -7.70
C TRP A 196 11.16 -5.17 -7.38
N MET A 197 12.00 -4.81 -6.42
CA MET A 197 12.17 -3.44 -5.92
C MET A 197 13.26 -2.62 -6.62
N SER A 198 14.13 -3.25 -7.40
CA SER A 198 15.25 -2.64 -8.11
C SER A 198 15.63 -3.41 -9.37
N GLY A 199 14.78 -4.35 -9.80
CA GLY A 199 15.09 -5.23 -10.91
C GLY A 199 15.22 -4.54 -12.25
N ASP A 200 15.66 -5.34 -13.21
CA ASP A 200 15.83 -5.04 -14.63
C ASP A 200 14.56 -4.50 -15.30
N LYS A 201 13.39 -4.88 -14.77
CA LYS A 201 12.09 -4.57 -15.38
C LYS A 201 11.50 -3.27 -14.87
N VAL A 202 11.03 -2.45 -15.80
CA VAL A 202 10.28 -1.22 -15.50
C VAL A 202 9.01 -1.55 -14.74
N TRP A 203 8.65 -0.72 -13.76
CA TRP A 203 7.41 -0.85 -12.98
C TRP A 203 6.16 -0.45 -13.79
N VAL A 204 5.95 -1.14 -14.91
CA VAL A 204 4.79 -1.01 -15.78
C VAL A 204 4.01 -2.30 -15.74
N HIS A 205 2.70 -2.22 -15.57
CA HIS A 205 1.86 -3.40 -15.49
C HIS A 205 2.07 -4.34 -16.69
N GLY A 206 2.27 -5.64 -16.43
CA GLY A 206 2.42 -6.65 -17.47
C GLY A 206 3.83 -6.69 -18.09
N ALA A 207 4.79 -5.92 -17.58
CA ALA A 207 6.19 -6.00 -18.03
C ALA A 207 6.79 -7.39 -17.78
N VAL A 208 6.44 -8.02 -16.65
CA VAL A 208 6.93 -9.36 -16.31
C VAL A 208 6.34 -10.44 -17.24
N GLU A 209 5.04 -10.34 -17.52
CA GLU A 209 4.32 -11.29 -18.39
C GLU A 209 4.79 -11.20 -19.84
N ARG A 210 5.00 -9.97 -20.36
CA ARG A 210 5.52 -9.77 -21.72
C ARG A 210 6.91 -10.36 -21.91
N ASP A 211 7.79 -10.21 -20.92
CA ASP A 211 9.13 -10.80 -20.99
C ASP A 211 9.07 -12.34 -20.98
N GLN A 212 8.18 -12.94 -20.18
CA GLN A 212 7.95 -14.38 -20.22
C GLN A 212 7.43 -14.84 -21.60
N MET A 213 6.60 -14.04 -22.26
CA MET A 213 6.11 -14.29 -23.61
C MET A 213 7.20 -14.16 -24.69
N ILE A 214 8.10 -13.17 -24.55
CA ILE A 214 9.28 -13.01 -25.41
C ILE A 214 10.23 -14.20 -25.24
N ALA A 215 10.50 -14.60 -23.99
CA ALA A 215 11.32 -15.77 -23.66
C ALA A 215 10.68 -17.08 -24.16
N ALA A 216 9.34 -17.14 -24.25
CA ALA A 216 8.60 -18.26 -24.83
C ALA A 216 8.54 -18.25 -26.38
N GLY A 217 9.20 -17.29 -27.04
CA GLY A 217 9.38 -17.27 -28.49
C GLY A 217 8.30 -16.52 -29.29
N GLN A 218 7.47 -15.68 -28.67
CA GLN A 218 6.57 -14.79 -29.41
C GLN A 218 7.33 -13.60 -30.00
N SER A 219 7.53 -13.63 -31.32
CA SER A 219 8.39 -12.71 -32.10
C SER A 219 7.81 -11.32 -32.39
N ASN A 220 6.65 -10.96 -31.82
CA ASN A 220 5.95 -9.69 -32.10
C ASN A 220 5.81 -8.79 -30.86
N LEU A 221 6.60 -9.03 -29.81
CA LEU A 221 6.55 -8.28 -28.56
C LEU A 221 7.91 -7.61 -28.32
N ASP A 222 7.93 -6.28 -28.34
CA ASP A 222 9.12 -5.54 -27.94
C ASP A 222 9.30 -5.60 -26.42
N ALA A 223 10.56 -5.69 -25.98
CA ALA A 223 10.92 -5.62 -24.57
C ALA A 223 10.74 -4.18 -24.06
N ILE A 224 10.11 -4.03 -22.90
CA ILE A 224 9.98 -2.73 -22.22
C ILE A 224 11.25 -2.54 -21.37
N SER A 225 12.20 -1.73 -21.85
CA SER A 225 13.48 -1.49 -21.17
C SER A 225 13.46 -0.21 -20.32
N GLY A 226 14.06 -0.30 -19.14
CA GLY A 226 14.35 0.82 -18.23
C GLY A 226 15.15 0.32 -17.02
N GLU A 227 16.07 -0.63 -17.29
CA GLU A 227 16.91 -1.27 -16.29
C GLU A 227 17.77 -0.23 -15.57
N THR A 228 17.83 -0.36 -14.25
CA THR A 228 18.89 0.29 -13.46
C THR A 228 20.01 -0.71 -13.22
N ILE A 229 21.27 -0.25 -13.22
CA ILE A 229 22.49 -1.07 -13.03
C ILE A 229 22.39 -2.01 -11.81
N LEU A 230 21.66 -1.60 -10.77
CA LEU A 230 21.45 -2.39 -9.55
C LEU A 230 20.63 -3.68 -9.80
N GLY A 231 19.74 -3.68 -10.78
CA GLY A 231 18.92 -4.82 -11.18
C GLY A 231 19.73 -5.95 -11.80
N SER A 232 20.69 -5.60 -12.67
CA SER A 232 21.62 -6.55 -13.29
C SER A 232 22.48 -7.27 -12.25
N TYR A 233 23.04 -6.52 -11.29
CA TYR A 233 23.83 -7.08 -10.20
C TYR A 233 23.02 -7.95 -9.24
N ALA A 234 21.76 -7.59 -8.97
CA ALA A 234 20.87 -8.40 -8.12
C ALA A 234 20.55 -9.79 -8.73
N GLN A 235 20.70 -9.93 -10.05
CA GLN A 235 20.49 -11.20 -10.78
C GLN A 235 21.79 -12.00 -11.00
N ASN A 236 22.93 -11.53 -10.48
CA ASN A 236 24.27 -12.05 -10.83
C ASN A 236 24.57 -11.99 -12.33
N SER A 237 23.96 -11.05 -13.05
CA SER A 237 24.25 -10.79 -14.46
C SER A 237 25.38 -9.77 -14.58
N THR A 238 26.22 -9.90 -15.61
CA THR A 238 27.25 -8.92 -15.93
C THR A 238 26.63 -7.75 -16.67
N VAL A 239 26.80 -6.53 -16.16
CA VAL A 239 26.35 -5.29 -16.81
C VAL A 239 27.00 -5.20 -18.19
N ALA A 240 26.19 -5.18 -19.25
CA ALA A 240 26.63 -5.19 -20.64
C ALA A 240 26.93 -3.78 -21.20
N TYR A 241 27.46 -2.88 -20.37
CA TYR A 241 27.91 -1.55 -20.79
C TYR A 241 29.35 -1.37 -20.35
N ASP A 242 30.24 -1.07 -21.30
CA ASP A 242 31.59 -0.66 -20.95
C ASP A 242 31.53 0.80 -20.44
N TYR A 243 32.40 1.18 -19.50
CA TYR A 243 32.42 2.54 -18.96
C TYR A 243 32.56 3.62 -20.05
N TRP A 244 33.11 3.23 -21.20
CA TRP A 244 33.26 4.07 -22.37
C TRP A 244 31.96 4.37 -23.11
N ASP A 245 30.96 3.48 -23.08
CA ASP A 245 29.69 3.68 -23.78
C ASP A 245 28.88 4.84 -23.16
N MET A 246 29.10 5.16 -21.87
CA MET A 246 28.48 6.31 -21.20
C MET A 246 28.98 7.69 -21.67
N PHE A 247 30.10 7.74 -22.40
CA PHE A 247 30.71 8.98 -22.88
C PHE A 247 30.51 9.22 -24.38
N TRP A 248 30.01 8.22 -25.11
CA TRP A 248 29.96 8.23 -26.57
C TRP A 248 28.58 7.84 -27.12
N ASP A 249 27.51 8.33 -26.49
CA ASP A 249 26.19 8.44 -27.13
C ASP A 249 26.14 9.56 -28.20
#